data_AF-A0A436B8E2-F1
#
_entry.id   AF-A0A436B8E2-F1
#
_cell.length_a   1.000
_cell.length_b   1.000
_cell.length_c   1.000
_cell.angle_alpha   90.00
_cell.angle_beta   90.00
_cell.angle_gamma   90.00
#
_symmetry.space_group_name_H-M   'P 1'
#
loop_
_entity.id
_entity.type
_entity.pdbx_description
1 polymer ?
#
loop_
_entity_poly.entity_id
_entity_poly.type
_entity_poly.pdbx_seq_one_letter_code
_entity_poly.pdbx_strand_id
1 'polypeptide(L)' 'MATLQTQISPSSETFRANAERMRALVADIAEKAATVELGGSEEARERHVSRGKLLPRERLAQL' A
#
# COMPACT_ATOMS: atom_id res chain seq x y z
N MET A 1 -9.41 -10.37 32.68
CA MET A 1 -9.45 -9.44 31.54
C MET A 1 -10.80 -9.56 30.85
N ALA A 2 -11.41 -8.45 30.44
CA ALA A 2 -12.69 -8.48 29.74
C ALA A 2 -12.47 -8.84 28.26
N THR A 3 -13.07 -9.94 27.82
CA THR A 3 -13.07 -10.36 26.41
C THR A 3 -14.21 -9.68 25.65
N LEU A 4 -13.91 -9.08 24.50
CA LEU A 4 -14.94 -8.58 23.59
C LEU A 4 -15.50 -9.75 22.77
N GLN A 5 -16.80 -9.96 22.85
CA GLN A 5 -17.50 -10.95 22.05
C GLN A 5 -17.94 -10.33 20.73
N THR A 6 -17.53 -10.94 19.61
CA THR A 6 -17.94 -10.48 18.29
C THR A 6 -19.36 -10.94 17.97
N GLN A 7 -20.19 -10.00 17.51
CA GLN A 7 -21.53 -10.29 16.99
C GLN A 7 -21.52 -10.43 15.46
N ILE A 8 -20.36 -10.26 14.82
CA ILE A 8 -20.21 -10.32 13.36
C ILE A 8 -20.04 -11.78 12.93
N SER A 9 -20.82 -12.20 11.93
CA SER A 9 -20.63 -13.49 11.24
C SER A 9 -19.84 -13.29 9.94
N PRO A 10 -18.61 -13.83 9.83
CA PRO A 10 -17.79 -13.73 8.61
C PRO A 10 -18.39 -14.45 7.39
N SER A 11 -19.29 -15.40 7.61
CA SER A 11 -19.98 -16.13 6.54
C SER A 11 -21.22 -15.42 6.01
N SER A 12 -21.69 -14.37 6.70
CA SER A 12 -22.86 -13.60 6.27
C SER A 12 -22.63 -12.87 4.95
N GLU A 13 -23.69 -12.71 4.17
CA GLU A 13 -23.65 -11.99 2.89
C GLU A 13 -23.23 -10.52 3.10
N THR A 14 -23.77 -9.85 4.13
CA THR A 14 -23.41 -8.47 4.48
C THR A 14 -21.91 -8.34 4.78
N PHE A 15 -21.33 -9.29 5.52
CA PHE A 15 -19.88 -9.27 5.78
C PHE A 15 -19.08 -9.45 4.49
N ARG A 16 -19.49 -10.38 3.61
CA ARG A 16 -18.81 -10.62 2.34
C ARG A 16 -18.84 -9.39 1.44
N ALA A 17 -20.00 -8.74 1.30
CA ALA A 17 -20.16 -7.52 0.51
C ALA A 17 -19.30 -6.36 1.08
N ASN A 18 -19.30 -6.19 2.40
CA ASN A 18 -18.46 -5.18 3.06
C ASN A 18 -16.95 -5.46 2.85
N ALA A 19 -16.55 -6.72 2.98
CA ALA A 19 -15.17 -7.14 2.79
C ALA A 19 -14.72 -6.95 1.34
N GLU A 20 -15.56 -7.30 0.36
CA GLU A 20 -15.29 -7.07 -1.06
C GLU A 20 -15.09 -5.59 -1.37
N ARG A 21 -16.02 -4.73 -0.93
CA ARG A 21 -15.90 -3.28 -1.11
C ARG A 21 -14.63 -2.74 -0.48
N MET A 22 -14.30 -3.17 0.74
CA MET A 22 -13.08 -2.72 1.41
C MET A 22 -11.82 -3.18 0.69
N ARG A 23 -11.78 -4.43 0.19
CA ARG A 23 -10.66 -4.93 -0.62
C ARG A 23 -10.46 -4.09 -1.88
N ALA A 24 -11.53 -3.69 -2.56
CA ALA A 24 -11.44 -2.83 -3.74
C ALA A 24 -10.82 -1.47 -3.41
N LEU A 25 -11.22 -0.85 -2.29
CA LEU A 25 -10.64 0.42 -1.84
C LEU A 25 -9.16 0.29 -1.46
N VAL A 26 -8.80 -0.79 -0.75
CA VAL A 26 -7.41 -1.08 -0.40
C VAL A 26 -6.56 -1.28 -1.66
N ALA A 27 -7.08 -2.00 -2.65
CA ALA A 27 -6.40 -2.21 -3.92
C ALA A 27 -6.16 -0.89 -4.68
N ASP A 28 -7.17 -0.03 -4.78
CA ASP A 28 -7.07 1.29 -5.41
C ASP A 28 -6.01 2.18 -4.72
N ILE A 29 -6.00 2.19 -3.38
CA ILE A 29 -4.98 2.92 -2.62
C ILE A 29 -3.59 2.33 -2.85
N ALA A 30 -3.46 1.00 -2.88
CA ALA A 30 -2.18 0.33 -3.11
C ALA A 30 -1.61 0.64 -4.52
N GLU A 31 -2.45 0.68 -5.54
CA GLU A 31 -2.05 1.04 -6.90
C GLU A 31 -1.55 2.49 -6.99
N LYS A 32 -2.29 3.42 -6.37
CA LYS A 32 -1.89 4.83 -6.26
C LYS A 32 -0.59 4.97 -5.47
N ALA A 33 -0.47 4.24 -4.36
CA ALA A 33 0.74 4.23 -3.55
C ALA A 33 1.93 3.75 -4.37
N ALA A 34 1.82 2.64 -5.10
CA ALA A 34 2.90 2.14 -5.96
C ALA A 34 3.37 3.21 -6.97
N THR A 35 2.44 3.95 -7.56
CA THR A 35 2.76 5.05 -8.48
C THR A 35 3.48 6.21 -7.78
N VAL A 36 3.10 6.54 -6.54
CA VAL A 36 3.76 7.60 -5.75
C VAL A 36 5.12 7.14 -5.22
N GLU A 37 5.26 5.87 -4.87
CA GLU A 37 6.50 5.28 -4.35
C GLU A 37 7.64 5.32 -5.35
N LEU A 38 7.30 5.21 -6.64
CA LEU A 38 8.18 5.44 -7.77
C LEU A 38 8.81 6.85 -7.76
N GLY A 39 8.20 7.85 -7.15
CA GLY A 39 8.75 9.21 -7.04
C GLY A 39 8.75 9.96 -8.38
N GLY A 40 9.91 10.48 -8.79
CA GLY A 40 10.05 11.25 -10.03
C GLY A 40 9.83 10.42 -11.29
N SER A 41 9.86 11.08 -12.46
CA SER A 41 9.84 10.40 -13.75
C SER A 41 10.99 9.39 -13.87
N GLU A 42 10.79 8.37 -14.71
CA GLU A 42 11.80 7.34 -14.97
C GLU A 42 13.16 7.94 -15.38
N GLU A 43 13.17 8.87 -16.34
CA GLU A 43 14.37 9.59 -16.77
C GLU A 43 15.08 10.33 -15.61
N ALA A 44 14.31 10.95 -14.72
CA ALA A 44 14.88 11.65 -13.57
C ALA A 44 15.50 10.67 -12.55
N ARG A 45 14.88 9.50 -12.34
CA ARG A 45 15.44 8.42 -11.51
C ARG A 45 16.72 7.87 -12.11
N GLU A 46 16.71 7.53 -13.40
CA GLU A 46 17.88 7.02 -14.12
C GLU A 46 19.05 7.98 -14.05
N ARG A 47 18.81 9.27 -14.29
CA ARG A 47 19.84 10.32 -14.16
C ARG A 47 20.38 10.46 -12.73
N HIS A 48 19.55 10.19 -11.72
CA HIS A 48 19.98 10.24 -10.32
C HIS A 48 20.85 9.03 -9.98
N VAL A 49 20.43 7.83 -10.39
CA VAL A 49 21.17 6.57 -10.17
C VAL A 49 22.47 6.53 -10.97
N SER A 50 22.48 7.02 -12.21
CA SER A 50 23.69 7.07 -13.06
C SER A 50 24.81 7.92 -12.46
N ARG A 51 24.49 8.82 -11.52
CA ARG A 51 25.46 9.59 -10.74
C ARG A 51 25.96 8.84 -9.49
N GLY A 52 25.68 7.55 -9.37
CA GLY A 52 26.05 6.71 -8.22
C GLY A 52 25.27 7.01 -6.94
N LYS A 53 24.11 7.69 -7.05
CA LYS A 53 23.29 8.07 -5.89
C LYS A 53 22.09 7.13 -5.73
N LEU A 54 21.83 6.72 -4.49
CA LEU A 54 20.59 6.04 -4.13
C LEU A 54 19.39 6.98 -4.22
N LEU A 55 18.23 6.47 -4.63
CA LEU A 55 16.95 7.14 -4.56
C LEU A 55 16.56 7.42 -3.09
N PRO A 56 15.70 8.42 -2.80
CA PRO A 56 15.32 8.75 -1.43
C PRO A 56 14.79 7.57 -0.62
N ARG A 57 13.91 6.74 -1.21
CA ARG A 57 13.35 5.56 -0.53
C ARG A 57 14.35 4.43 -0.35
N GLU A 58 15.29 4.25 -1.28
CA GLU A 58 16.38 3.29 -1.14
C GLU A 58 17.30 3.65 0.02
N ARG A 59 17.55 4.95 0.25
CA ARG A 59 18.31 5.41 1.42
C ARG A 59 17.60 5.07 2.72
N LEU A 60 16.29 5.30 2.79
CA LEU A 60 15.48 4.96 3.96
C LEU A 60 15.50 3.45 4.26
N ALA A 61 15.50 2.60 3.23
CA ALA A 61 15.54 1.16 3.40
C ALA A 61 16.90 0.62 3.90
N GLN A 62 17.96 1.44 3.90
CA GLN A 62 19.28 1.10 4.42
C GLN A 62 19.53 1.63 5.85
N LEU A 63 18.54 2.30 6.45
CA LEU A 63 18.55 2.73 7.85
C LEU A 63 18.02 1.61 8.76
#